data_AF-G7UW31-F1
#
_entry.id   AF-G7UW31-F1
#
_cell.length_a   1.000
_cell.length_b   1.000
_cell.length_c   1.000
_cell.angle_alpha   90.00
_cell.angle_beta   90.00
_cell.angle_gamma   90.00
#
_symmetry.space_group_name_H-M   'P 1'
#
loop_
_entity.id
_entity.type
_entity.pdbx_description
1 polymer ?
#
loop_
_entity_poly.entity_id
_entity_poly.type
_entity_poly.pdbx_seq_one_letter_code
_entity_poly.pdbx_strand_id
1 'polypeptide(L)'
;MPYPRFAPVLLLMSLMAAIAPPALAREPTDEEIERLLTASRAQSMLAGIQPQVEAMQREQFAQLTQGKTLSPEQQAEIQQIQLKTSNIVRQALAWESMRPVYLDVYRKTFDDDDVKAMTRFYESRAGQHLLDRTPVMMQTLMVAIQQKMIPQLEALQAEVKTVSAEPLPAPPVSPPEARKKPATSSTRKKSTSSKKSSSSKSGTATKTTTPQKEP
;
A
#
# COMPACT_ATOMS: atom_id res chain seq x y z
N MET A 1 -67.63 3.89 47.30
CA MET A 1 -66.37 3.13 47.55
C MET A 1 -66.64 1.66 47.21
N PRO A 2 -65.67 0.85 46.73
CA PRO A 2 -64.24 1.10 46.59
C PRO A 2 -63.67 0.85 45.17
N TYR A 3 -62.59 1.55 44.86
CA TYR A 3 -61.68 1.20 43.76
C TYR A 3 -60.96 -0.11 44.09
N PRO A 4 -60.77 -1.05 43.14
CA PRO A 4 -59.95 -2.23 43.37
C PRO A 4 -58.48 -1.82 43.52
N ARG A 5 -57.96 -2.03 44.73
CA ARG A 5 -56.58 -1.76 45.19
C ARG A 5 -55.59 -2.83 44.69
N PHE A 6 -55.46 -3.02 43.39
CA PHE A 6 -54.45 -3.94 42.82
C PHE A 6 -53.40 -3.27 41.93
N ALA A 7 -53.44 -1.94 41.80
CA ALA A 7 -52.42 -1.18 41.09
C ALA A 7 -50.98 -1.23 41.67
N PRO A 8 -50.70 -1.49 42.97
CA PRO A 8 -49.33 -1.37 43.46
C PRO A 8 -48.48 -2.63 43.25
N VAL A 9 -49.08 -3.80 43.00
CA VAL A 9 -48.34 -5.07 42.86
C VAL A 9 -47.72 -5.22 41.47
N LEU A 10 -48.37 -4.69 40.43
CA LEU A 10 -47.82 -4.67 39.07
C LEU A 10 -46.67 -3.67 38.90
N LEU A 11 -46.57 -2.65 39.76
CA LEU A 11 -45.48 -1.67 39.70
C LEU A 11 -44.16 -2.21 40.30
N LEU A 12 -44.22 -3.18 41.22
CA LEU A 12 -43.01 -3.75 41.85
C LEU A 12 -42.29 -4.79 40.97
N MET A 13 -42.99 -5.49 40.08
CA MET A 13 -42.38 -6.44 39.13
C MET A 13 -41.73 -5.76 37.92
N SER A 14 -42.09 -4.50 37.63
CA SER A 14 -41.46 -3.72 36.56
C SER A 14 -40.11 -3.10 36.96
N LEU A 15 -39.78 -3.05 38.26
CA LEU A 15 -38.60 -2.35 38.76
C LEU A 15 -37.36 -3.26 38.90
N MET A 16 -37.50 -4.58 38.76
CA MET A 16 -36.38 -5.53 38.85
C MET A 16 -35.69 -5.87 37.52
N ALA A 17 -36.14 -5.29 36.39
CA ALA A 17 -35.56 -5.54 35.07
C ALA A 17 -34.47 -4.52 34.65
N ALA A 18 -34.12 -3.56 35.52
CA ALA A 18 -33.26 -2.42 35.14
C ALA A 18 -31.86 -2.40 35.79
N ILE A 19 -31.36 -3.54 36.29
CA ILE A 19 -29.98 -3.66 36.77
C ILE A 19 -29.27 -4.74 35.96
N ALA A 20 -29.15 -4.53 34.65
CA ALA A 20 -28.08 -5.18 33.90
C ALA A 20 -26.81 -4.37 34.19
N PRO A 21 -25.74 -4.95 34.76
CA PRO A 21 -24.47 -4.24 34.82
C PRO A 21 -24.06 -3.83 33.40
N PRO A 22 -23.38 -2.69 33.21
CA PRO A 22 -22.77 -2.41 31.92
C PRO A 22 -21.89 -3.61 31.59
N ALA A 23 -22.15 -4.26 30.46
CA ALA A 23 -21.25 -5.25 29.92
C ALA A 23 -19.93 -4.52 29.63
N LEU A 24 -19.03 -4.53 30.60
CA LEU A 24 -17.67 -4.11 30.37
C LEU A 24 -17.12 -5.11 29.37
N ALA A 25 -16.80 -4.60 28.17
CA ALA A 25 -16.14 -5.35 27.12
C ALA A 25 -14.91 -6.05 27.74
N ARG A 26 -15.04 -7.36 27.96
CA ARG A 26 -14.00 -8.17 28.57
C ARG A 26 -12.91 -8.36 27.52
N GLU A 27 -11.65 -8.31 27.93
CA GLU A 27 -10.57 -8.70 27.03
C GLU A 27 -10.64 -10.20 26.70
N PRO A 28 -10.47 -10.59 25.42
CA PRO A 28 -10.41 -12.00 25.04
C PRO A 28 -9.18 -12.67 25.65
N THR A 29 -9.32 -13.95 25.99
CA THR A 29 -8.20 -14.80 26.42
C THR A 29 -7.35 -15.24 25.22
N ASP A 30 -6.09 -15.64 25.46
CA ASP A 30 -5.23 -16.16 24.38
C ASP A 30 -5.87 -17.38 23.70
N GLU A 31 -6.52 -18.26 24.47
CA GLU A 31 -7.18 -19.45 23.95
C GLU A 31 -8.34 -19.12 22.99
N GLU A 32 -9.12 -18.08 23.29
CA GLU A 32 -10.20 -17.60 22.43
C GLU A 32 -9.65 -17.01 21.13
N ILE A 33 -8.57 -16.23 21.20
CA ILE A 33 -7.91 -15.67 20.02
C ILE A 33 -7.25 -16.79 19.18
N GLU A 34 -6.57 -17.76 19.79
CA GLU A 34 -5.97 -18.90 19.08
C GLU A 34 -7.02 -19.69 18.30
N ARG A 35 -8.19 -19.89 18.90
CA ARG A 35 -9.30 -20.56 18.24
C ARG A 35 -9.77 -19.77 17.01
N LEU A 36 -9.90 -18.44 17.14
CA LEU A 36 -10.21 -17.56 16.00
C LEU A 36 -9.15 -17.65 14.90
N LEU A 37 -7.86 -17.56 15.26
CA LEU A 37 -6.74 -17.61 14.30
C LEU A 37 -6.67 -18.95 13.58
N THR A 38 -6.98 -20.04 14.28
CA THR A 38 -7.09 -21.39 13.71
C THR A 38 -8.28 -21.47 12.75
N ALA A 39 -9.47 -21.07 13.18
CA ALA A 39 -10.69 -21.12 12.37
C ALA A 39 -10.59 -20.26 11.10
N SER A 40 -9.96 -19.09 11.19
CA SER A 40 -9.70 -18.19 10.07
C SER A 40 -8.53 -18.60 9.17
N ARG A 41 -7.79 -19.66 9.53
CA ARG A 41 -6.60 -20.16 8.81
C ARG A 41 -5.49 -19.12 8.69
N ALA A 42 -5.29 -18.29 9.72
CA ALA A 42 -4.31 -17.21 9.73
C ALA A 42 -2.88 -17.69 9.44
N GLN A 43 -2.49 -18.85 9.97
CA GLN A 43 -1.18 -19.46 9.71
C GLN A 43 -0.98 -19.78 8.22
N SER A 44 -2.00 -20.36 7.55
CA SER A 44 -1.93 -20.65 6.12
C SER A 44 -1.86 -19.38 5.28
N MET A 45 -2.59 -18.32 5.68
CA MET A 45 -2.53 -17.03 5.03
C MET A 45 -1.13 -16.40 5.15
N LEU A 46 -0.52 -16.44 6.33
CA LEU A 46 0.85 -15.97 6.55
C LEU A 46 1.86 -16.77 5.71
N ALA A 47 1.73 -18.09 5.67
CA ALA A 47 2.56 -18.97 4.84
C ALA A 47 2.40 -18.67 3.34
N GLY A 48 1.20 -18.28 2.89
CA GLY A 48 0.94 -17.88 1.51
C GLY A 48 1.61 -16.56 1.11
N ILE A 49 1.85 -15.64 2.06
CA ILE A 49 2.47 -14.33 1.80
C ILE A 49 4.00 -14.44 1.73
N GLN A 50 4.62 -15.37 2.48
CA GLN A 50 6.08 -15.49 2.56
C GLN A 50 6.77 -15.57 1.17
N PRO A 51 6.34 -16.42 0.22
CA PRO A 51 6.99 -16.50 -1.10
C PRO A 51 6.91 -15.20 -1.89
N GLN A 52 5.85 -14.42 -1.71
CA GLN A 52 5.67 -13.13 -2.39
C GLN A 52 6.66 -12.08 -1.84
N VAL A 53 6.86 -12.06 -0.52
CA VAL A 53 7.85 -11.17 0.12
C VAL A 53 9.27 -11.56 -0.29
N GLU A 54 9.58 -12.86 -0.30
CA GLU A 54 10.87 -13.36 -0.78
C GLU A 54 11.09 -13.00 -2.27
N ALA A 55 10.06 -13.12 -3.12
CA ALA A 55 10.16 -12.75 -4.53
C ALA A 55 10.43 -11.26 -4.73
N MET A 56 9.70 -10.40 -4.00
CA MET A 56 9.91 -8.94 -4.04
C MET A 56 11.33 -8.58 -3.62
N GLN A 57 11.88 -9.24 -2.60
CA GLN A 57 13.26 -9.02 -2.17
C GLN A 57 14.26 -9.43 -3.25
N ARG A 58 14.10 -10.60 -3.88
CA ARG A 58 14.97 -11.03 -4.99
C ARG A 58 14.93 -10.05 -6.15
N GLU A 59 13.75 -9.54 -6.48
CA GLU A 59 13.58 -8.54 -7.52
C GLU A 59 14.33 -7.24 -7.18
N GLN A 60 14.22 -6.75 -5.94
CA GLN A 60 14.98 -5.60 -5.47
C GLN A 60 16.50 -5.81 -5.60
N PHE A 61 17.01 -6.99 -5.23
CA PHE A 61 18.42 -7.31 -5.43
C PHE A 61 18.82 -7.33 -6.91
N ALA A 62 18.00 -7.91 -7.78
CA ALA A 62 18.24 -7.93 -9.21
C ALA A 62 18.30 -6.51 -9.80
N GLN A 63 17.42 -5.61 -9.35
CA GLN A 63 17.44 -4.20 -9.75
C GLN A 63 18.72 -3.48 -9.27
N LEU A 64 19.19 -3.76 -8.05
CA LEU A 64 20.41 -3.16 -7.50
C LEU A 64 21.70 -3.59 -8.22
N THR A 65 21.70 -4.80 -8.81
CA THR A 65 22.84 -5.35 -9.56
C THR A 65 22.71 -5.14 -11.06
N GLN A 66 21.56 -4.65 -11.54
CA GLN A 66 21.29 -4.41 -12.94
C GLN A 66 22.33 -3.44 -13.53
N GLY A 67 22.92 -3.81 -14.66
CA GLY A 67 23.93 -2.99 -15.35
C GLY A 67 25.30 -2.95 -14.68
N LYS A 68 25.52 -3.68 -13.57
CA LYS A 68 26.84 -3.80 -12.94
C LYS A 68 27.56 -5.04 -13.45
N THR A 69 28.80 -4.88 -13.88
CA THR A 69 29.72 -5.99 -14.12
C THR A 69 30.32 -6.42 -12.78
N LEU A 70 29.89 -7.57 -12.28
CA LEU A 70 30.32 -8.11 -10.99
C LEU A 70 31.37 -9.20 -11.20
N SER A 71 32.45 -9.18 -10.42
CA SER A 71 33.42 -10.29 -10.37
C SER A 71 32.77 -11.56 -9.77
N PRO A 72 33.36 -12.75 -9.99
CA PRO A 72 32.86 -13.98 -9.37
C PRO A 72 32.77 -13.88 -7.84
N GLU A 73 33.74 -13.24 -7.18
CA GLU A 73 33.73 -13.04 -5.72
C GLU A 73 32.54 -12.15 -5.29
N GLN A 74 32.29 -11.06 -6.02
CA GLN A 74 31.17 -10.16 -5.74
C GLN A 74 29.81 -10.84 -5.95
N GLN A 75 29.69 -11.67 -6.99
CA GLN A 75 28.48 -12.46 -7.22
C GLN A 75 28.24 -13.46 -6.10
N ALA A 76 29.29 -14.12 -5.60
CA ALA A 76 29.19 -15.04 -4.48
C ALA A 76 28.77 -14.31 -3.19
N GLU A 77 29.35 -13.14 -2.90
CA GLU A 77 28.98 -12.32 -1.74
C GLU A 77 27.51 -11.87 -1.80
N ILE A 78 27.05 -11.41 -2.96
CA ILE A 78 25.66 -11.01 -3.17
C ILE A 78 24.70 -12.19 -2.96
N GLN A 79 25.05 -13.39 -3.46
CA GLN A 79 24.24 -14.59 -3.24
C GLN A 79 24.17 -14.96 -1.74
N GLN A 80 25.27 -14.85 -1.01
CA GLN A 80 25.28 -15.09 0.44
C GLN A 80 24.39 -14.09 1.18
N ILE A 81 24.43 -12.81 0.80
CA ILE A 81 23.56 -11.78 1.36
C ILE A 81 22.07 -12.07 1.06
N GLN A 82 21.75 -12.49 -0.17
CA GLN A 82 20.38 -12.86 -0.54
C GLN A 82 19.86 -14.03 0.30
N LEU A 83 20.67 -15.09 0.46
CA LEU A 83 20.30 -16.25 1.28
C LEU A 83 20.11 -15.87 2.75
N LYS A 84 21.02 -15.06 3.30
CA LYS A 84 20.92 -14.58 4.69
C LYS A 84 19.66 -13.76 4.89
N THR A 85 19.38 -12.81 3.98
CA THR A 85 18.19 -11.96 4.07
C THR A 85 16.90 -12.76 3.92
N SER A 86 16.86 -13.73 3.01
CA SER A 86 15.71 -14.62 2.83
C SER A 86 15.44 -15.44 4.10
N ASN A 87 16.49 -15.99 4.72
CA ASN A 87 16.37 -16.73 5.98
C ASN A 87 15.85 -15.86 7.13
N ILE A 88 16.34 -14.61 7.24
CA ILE A 88 15.85 -13.65 8.23
C ILE A 88 14.35 -13.38 8.03
N VAL A 89 13.92 -13.11 6.80
CA VAL A 89 12.51 -12.87 6.47
C VAL A 89 11.66 -14.09 6.83
N ARG A 90 12.11 -15.29 6.45
CA ARG A 90 11.39 -16.54 6.75
C ARG A 90 11.24 -16.78 8.25
N GLN A 91 12.29 -16.53 9.03
CA GLN A 91 12.23 -16.67 10.49
C GLN A 91 11.31 -15.60 11.11
N ALA A 92 11.43 -14.34 10.69
CA ALA A 92 10.61 -13.25 11.21
C ALA A 92 9.11 -13.45 10.91
N LEU A 93 8.78 -14.02 9.74
CA LEU A 93 7.42 -14.33 9.31
C LEU A 93 6.98 -15.77 9.62
N ALA A 94 7.80 -16.54 10.35
CA ALA A 94 7.40 -17.85 10.84
C ALA A 94 6.22 -17.69 11.81
N TRP A 95 5.32 -18.68 11.82
CA TRP A 95 4.14 -18.62 12.67
C TRP A 95 4.51 -18.46 14.15
N GLU A 96 5.54 -19.18 14.59
CA GLU A 96 6.04 -19.17 15.96
C GLU A 96 6.52 -17.77 16.38
N SER A 97 7.09 -17.00 15.45
CA SER A 97 7.53 -15.61 15.69
C SER A 97 6.38 -14.61 15.61
N MET A 98 5.42 -14.81 14.70
CA MET A 98 4.30 -13.90 14.49
C MET A 98 3.13 -14.12 15.45
N ARG A 99 2.94 -15.34 15.96
CA ARG A 99 1.87 -15.72 16.89
C ARG A 99 1.70 -14.75 18.06
N PRO A 100 2.74 -14.41 18.86
CA PRO A 100 2.57 -13.45 19.96
C PRO A 100 2.15 -12.05 19.48
N VAL A 101 2.57 -11.64 18.29
CA VAL A 101 2.14 -10.36 17.69
C VAL A 101 0.64 -10.42 17.34
N TYR A 102 0.18 -11.52 16.74
CA TYR A 102 -1.25 -11.72 16.49
C TYR A 102 -2.08 -11.67 17.77
N LEU A 103 -1.65 -12.37 18.83
CA LEU A 103 -2.36 -12.38 20.12
C LEU A 103 -2.47 -10.97 20.70
N ASP A 104 -1.36 -10.23 20.75
CA ASP A 104 -1.34 -8.86 21.29
C ASP A 104 -2.23 -7.90 20.48
N VAL A 105 -2.17 -7.97 19.15
CA VAL A 105 -2.96 -7.09 18.28
C VAL A 105 -4.45 -7.41 18.40
N TYR A 106 -4.86 -8.68 18.38
CA TYR A 106 -6.27 -9.05 18.52
C TYR A 106 -6.83 -8.65 19.88
N ARG A 107 -6.08 -8.89 20.96
CA ARG A 107 -6.48 -8.51 22.33
C ARG A 107 -6.72 -7.00 22.48
N LYS A 108 -5.89 -6.18 21.83
CA LYS A 108 -6.00 -4.71 21.87
C LYS A 108 -7.10 -4.16 20.96
N THR A 109 -7.56 -4.94 19.99
CA THR A 109 -8.46 -4.46 18.93
C THR A 109 -9.90 -4.91 19.13
N PHE A 110 -10.09 -6.14 19.61
CA PHE A 110 -11.41 -6.76 19.74
C PHE A 110 -11.68 -7.13 21.19
N ASP A 111 -12.94 -7.05 21.57
CA ASP A 111 -13.39 -7.62 22.83
C ASP A 111 -13.70 -9.11 22.70
N ASP A 112 -14.00 -9.73 23.85
CA ASP A 112 -14.31 -11.15 23.96
C ASP A 112 -15.53 -11.57 23.11
N ASP A 113 -16.58 -10.74 23.08
CA ASP A 113 -17.81 -11.08 22.35
C ASP A 113 -17.59 -11.04 20.83
N ASP A 114 -16.80 -10.07 20.35
CA ASP A 114 -16.37 -9.97 18.95
C ASP A 114 -15.55 -11.18 18.53
N VAL A 115 -14.51 -11.54 19.31
CA VAL A 115 -13.66 -12.71 19.02
C VAL A 115 -14.49 -13.99 18.97
N LYS A 116 -15.43 -14.16 19.90
CA LYS A 116 -16.36 -15.31 19.91
C LYS A 116 -17.29 -15.32 18.69
N ALA A 117 -17.86 -14.18 18.33
CA ALA A 117 -18.73 -14.06 17.18
C ALA A 117 -17.99 -14.36 15.87
N MET A 118 -16.80 -13.78 15.69
CA MET A 118 -15.93 -14.05 14.54
C MET A 118 -15.54 -15.53 14.47
N THR A 119 -15.19 -16.12 15.61
CA THR A 119 -14.83 -17.56 15.68
C THR A 119 -15.98 -18.43 15.23
N ARG A 120 -17.18 -18.22 15.78
CA ARG A 120 -18.39 -18.97 15.37
C ARG A 120 -18.68 -18.84 13.87
N PHE A 121 -18.49 -17.64 13.31
CA PHE A 121 -18.66 -17.44 11.89
C PHE A 121 -17.64 -18.24 11.07
N TYR A 122 -16.35 -18.11 11.37
CA TYR A 122 -15.31 -18.83 10.63
C TYR A 122 -15.42 -20.35 10.79
N GLU A 123 -15.84 -20.86 11.95
CA GLU A 123 -16.11 -22.29 12.15
C GLU A 123 -17.35 -22.80 11.39
N SER A 124 -18.26 -21.90 11.00
CA SER A 124 -19.46 -22.29 10.25
C SER A 124 -19.13 -22.78 8.84
N ARG A 125 -20.02 -23.60 8.26
CA ARG A 125 -19.92 -24.03 6.85
C ARG A 125 -19.80 -22.84 5.90
N ALA A 126 -20.55 -21.77 6.15
CA ALA A 126 -20.51 -20.57 5.31
C ALA A 126 -19.17 -19.83 5.42
N GLY A 127 -18.62 -19.69 6.64
CA GLY A 127 -17.31 -19.08 6.87
C GLY A 127 -16.18 -19.86 6.23
N GLN A 128 -16.14 -21.18 6.40
CA GLN A 128 -15.14 -22.02 5.74
C GLN A 128 -15.26 -21.98 4.21
N HIS A 129 -16.48 -22.06 3.67
CA HIS A 129 -16.70 -21.90 2.23
C HIS A 129 -16.27 -20.52 1.72
N LEU A 130 -16.45 -19.45 2.51
CA LEU A 130 -15.98 -18.13 2.12
C LEU A 130 -14.45 -18.14 1.96
N LEU A 131 -13.71 -18.73 2.92
CA LEU A 131 -12.25 -18.86 2.82
C LEU A 131 -11.83 -19.66 1.58
N ASP A 132 -12.51 -20.77 1.28
CA ASP A 132 -12.18 -21.63 0.13
C ASP A 132 -12.52 -20.97 -1.22
N ARG A 133 -13.63 -20.23 -1.29
CA ARG A 133 -14.18 -19.70 -2.54
C ARG A 133 -13.68 -18.30 -2.90
N THR A 134 -13.23 -17.52 -1.92
CA THR A 134 -12.77 -16.14 -2.17
C THR A 134 -11.62 -16.07 -3.19
N PRO A 135 -10.57 -16.92 -3.14
CA PRO A 135 -9.51 -16.89 -4.15
C PRO A 135 -10.03 -17.17 -5.57
N VAL A 136 -10.91 -18.17 -5.71
CA VAL A 136 -11.53 -18.55 -6.99
C VAL A 136 -12.44 -17.45 -7.51
N MET A 137 -13.21 -16.81 -6.62
CA MET A 137 -14.07 -15.69 -6.94
C MET A 137 -13.24 -14.52 -7.49
N MET A 138 -12.14 -14.15 -6.83
CA MET A 138 -11.25 -13.08 -7.29
C MET A 138 -10.62 -13.40 -8.65
N GLN A 139 -10.16 -14.64 -8.84
CA GLN A 139 -9.62 -15.10 -10.12
C GLN A 139 -10.66 -15.01 -11.25
N THR A 140 -11.87 -15.49 -10.97
CA THR A 140 -12.98 -15.46 -11.94
C THR A 140 -13.38 -14.03 -12.27
N LEU A 141 -13.39 -13.13 -11.29
CA LEU A 141 -13.70 -11.72 -11.48
C LEU A 141 -12.67 -11.04 -12.39
N MET A 142 -11.38 -11.31 -12.21
CA MET A 142 -10.34 -10.78 -13.10
C MET A 142 -10.51 -11.23 -14.55
N VAL A 143 -10.90 -12.49 -14.78
CA VAL A 143 -11.19 -13.00 -16.14
C VAL A 143 -12.42 -12.31 -16.72
N ALA A 144 -13.48 -12.16 -15.95
CA ALA A 144 -14.71 -11.49 -16.39
C ALA A 144 -14.46 -10.01 -16.76
N ILE A 145 -13.65 -9.30 -15.96
CA ILE A 145 -13.25 -7.93 -16.27
C ILE A 145 -12.46 -7.87 -17.59
N GLN A 146 -11.49 -8.77 -17.80
CA GLN A 146 -10.72 -8.83 -19.05
C GLN A 146 -11.62 -9.07 -20.27
N GLN A 147 -12.53 -10.04 -20.18
CA GLN A 147 -13.50 -10.33 -21.25
C GLN A 147 -14.39 -9.13 -21.57
N LYS A 148 -14.73 -8.32 -20.57
CA LYS A 148 -15.51 -7.09 -20.77
C LYS A 148 -14.69 -5.95 -21.40
N MET A 149 -13.40 -5.85 -21.06
CA MET A 149 -12.52 -4.77 -21.52
C MET A 149 -11.99 -4.99 -22.94
N ILE A 150 -11.70 -6.22 -23.35
CA ILE A 150 -11.09 -6.55 -24.65
C ILE A 150 -11.84 -5.91 -25.84
N PRO A 151 -13.17 -6.05 -25.98
CA PRO A 151 -13.88 -5.47 -27.12
C PRO A 151 -13.82 -3.95 -27.16
N GLN A 152 -13.79 -3.29 -25.99
CA GLN A 152 -13.68 -1.82 -25.94
C GLN A 152 -12.29 -1.36 -26.35
N LEU A 153 -11.24 -2.08 -25.97
CA LEU A 153 -9.88 -1.80 -26.41
C LEU A 153 -9.70 -2.05 -27.91
N GLU A 154 -10.36 -3.07 -28.47
CA GLU A 154 -10.37 -3.32 -29.91
C GLU A 154 -11.09 -2.21 -30.69
N ALA A 155 -12.24 -1.73 -30.19
CA ALA A 155 -12.95 -0.61 -30.79
C ALA A 155 -12.09 0.66 -30.83
N LEU A 156 -11.43 1.00 -29.71
CA LEU A 156 -10.51 2.13 -29.65
C LEU A 156 -9.33 1.97 -30.64
N GLN A 157 -8.78 0.76 -30.77
CA GLN A 157 -7.73 0.48 -31.76
C GLN A 157 -8.22 0.67 -33.20
N ALA A 158 -9.47 0.31 -33.50
CA ALA A 158 -10.07 0.54 -34.81
C ALA A 158 -10.25 2.04 -35.09
N GLU A 159 -10.73 2.81 -34.11
CA GLU A 159 -10.88 4.27 -34.22
C GLU A 159 -9.53 4.96 -34.49
N VAL A 160 -8.47 4.59 -33.76
CA VAL A 160 -7.12 5.17 -33.98
C VAL A 160 -6.59 4.87 -35.40
N LYS A 161 -6.86 3.67 -35.93
CA LYS A 161 -6.49 3.31 -37.31
C LYS A 161 -7.24 4.16 -38.34
N THR A 162 -8.50 4.49 -38.08
CA THR A 162 -9.28 5.36 -38.99
C THR A 162 -8.79 6.81 -38.99
N VAL A 163 -8.41 7.36 -37.83
CA VAL A 163 -7.88 8.73 -37.72
C VAL A 163 -6.47 8.84 -38.34
N SER A 164 -5.66 7.80 -38.24
CA SER A 164 -4.31 7.77 -38.85
C SER A 164 -4.34 7.56 -40.38
N ALA A 165 -5.49 7.19 -40.94
CA ALA A 165 -5.69 6.93 -42.36
C ALA A 165 -6.28 8.12 -43.13
N GLU A 166 -6.71 9.20 -42.47
CA GLU A 166 -7.03 10.46 -43.18
C GLU A 166 -5.72 11.21 -43.49
N PRO A 167 -5.39 11.45 -44.78
CA PRO A 167 -4.32 12.37 -45.12
C PRO A 167 -4.75 13.76 -44.63
N LEU A 168 -3.93 14.36 -43.75
CA LEU A 168 -4.07 15.78 -43.42
C LEU A 168 -4.23 16.56 -44.74
N PRO A 169 -5.34 17.29 -44.94
CA PRO A 169 -5.45 18.14 -46.12
C PRO A 169 -4.27 19.11 -46.08
N ALA A 170 -3.41 19.03 -47.09
CA ALA A 170 -2.25 19.90 -47.19
C ALA A 170 -2.75 21.36 -47.08
N PRO A 171 -2.19 22.18 -46.18
CA PRO A 171 -2.57 23.58 -46.11
C PRO A 171 -2.39 24.21 -47.50
N PRO A 172 -3.28 25.10 -47.94
CA PRO A 172 -3.18 25.70 -49.26
C PRO A 172 -1.82 26.39 -49.36
N VAL A 173 -0.99 25.91 -50.30
CA VAL A 173 0.25 26.56 -50.69
C VAL A 173 -0.12 27.91 -51.31
N SER A 174 -0.06 28.97 -50.50
CA SER A 174 0.02 30.33 -51.03
C SER A 174 1.25 30.44 -51.93
N PRO A 175 1.14 30.99 -53.16
CA PRO A 175 2.27 31.13 -54.07
C PRO A 175 3.42 31.92 -53.44
N PRO A 176 4.68 31.65 -53.82
CA PRO A 176 5.82 32.34 -53.24
C PRO A 176 5.76 33.83 -53.61
N GLU A 177 5.57 34.69 -52.60
CA GLU A 177 5.88 36.11 -52.75
C GLU A 177 7.33 36.26 -53.21
N ALA A 178 7.50 36.97 -54.32
CA ALA A 178 8.77 37.20 -54.97
C ALA A 178 9.80 37.77 -53.97
N ARG A 179 10.93 37.07 -53.85
CA ARG A 179 12.16 37.55 -53.20
C ARG A 179 12.48 38.97 -53.68
N LYS A 180 12.43 39.96 -52.78
CA LYS A 180 13.21 41.19 -52.89
C LYS A 180 14.37 41.16 -51.90
N LYS A 181 15.60 41.09 -52.41
CA LYS A 181 16.86 41.52 -51.77
C LYS A 181 17.84 41.91 -52.90
N PRO A 182 18.90 42.72 -52.68
CA PRO A 182 19.43 43.21 -51.39
C PRO A 182 19.76 44.72 -51.35
N ALA A 183 19.94 45.28 -50.16
CA ALA A 183 20.77 46.48 -49.98
C ALA A 183 21.63 46.32 -48.71
N THR A 184 22.92 46.17 -48.94
CA THR A 184 24.01 46.31 -47.98
C THR A 184 24.26 47.78 -47.66
N SER A 185 24.32 48.15 -46.38
CA SER A 185 25.20 49.23 -45.93
C SER A 185 25.54 49.08 -44.45
N SER A 186 26.82 48.80 -44.24
CA SER A 186 27.60 48.91 -43.01
C SER A 186 27.41 50.27 -42.32
N THR A 187 27.53 50.34 -40.98
CA THR A 187 28.58 51.14 -40.27
C THR A 187 28.21 51.43 -38.79
N ARG A 188 28.92 50.74 -37.88
CA ARG A 188 29.65 51.28 -36.69
C ARG A 188 28.95 52.29 -35.75
N LYS A 189 28.79 51.92 -34.47
CA LYS A 189 29.55 52.55 -33.35
C LYS A 189 29.34 51.84 -32.00
N LYS A 190 30.47 51.73 -31.30
CA LYS A 190 30.70 51.25 -29.93
C LYS A 190 30.42 52.41 -28.97
N SER A 191 29.67 52.17 -27.89
CA SER A 191 29.77 52.99 -26.66
C SER A 191 29.47 52.13 -25.43
N THR A 192 30.52 52.01 -24.62
CA THR A 192 30.63 51.49 -23.27
C THR A 192 30.00 52.40 -22.22
N SER A 193 29.86 51.88 -20.99
CA SER A 193 29.70 52.60 -19.70
C SER A 193 28.24 52.93 -19.31
N SER A 194 27.75 52.80 -18.08
CA SER A 194 28.22 52.29 -16.79
C SER A 194 27.09 52.57 -15.79
N LYS A 195 26.84 51.65 -14.86
CA LYS A 195 26.53 51.83 -13.41
C LYS A 195 25.56 50.74 -12.95
N LYS A 196 25.98 49.83 -12.05
CA LYS A 196 26.13 50.01 -10.57
C LYS A 196 24.72 50.06 -9.96
N SER A 197 24.29 49.26 -9.00
CA SER A 197 24.82 48.36 -7.95
C SER A 197 23.57 47.58 -7.44
N SER A 198 23.59 46.53 -6.63
CA SER A 198 24.44 46.18 -5.49
C SER A 198 24.23 44.72 -5.11
N SER A 199 25.35 44.09 -4.77
CA SER A 199 25.53 42.88 -3.99
C SER A 199 24.95 42.95 -2.58
N SER A 200 24.61 41.80 -2.01
CA SER A 200 25.01 41.47 -0.64
C SER A 200 25.10 39.94 -0.49
N LYS A 201 26.33 39.45 -0.45
CA LYS A 201 26.73 38.16 0.12
C LYS A 201 27.65 38.54 1.28
N SER A 202 27.33 38.11 2.49
CA SER A 202 28.30 38.04 3.58
C SER A 202 28.10 36.70 4.27
N GLY A 203 29.14 35.88 4.24
CA GLY A 203 29.27 34.72 5.11
C GLY A 203 30.35 35.01 6.13
N THR A 204 30.32 34.28 7.24
CA THR A 204 31.55 33.98 7.97
C THR A 204 31.35 32.70 8.77
N ALA A 205 32.28 31.77 8.54
CA ALA A 205 32.53 30.62 9.38
C ALA A 205 33.29 31.07 10.64
N THR A 206 33.09 30.35 11.75
CA THR A 206 34.13 30.15 12.75
C THR A 206 34.02 28.76 13.37
N LYS A 207 35.18 28.12 13.38
CA LYS A 207 35.53 26.79 13.86
C LYS A 207 36.15 26.97 15.25
N THR A 208 35.77 26.15 16.24
CA THR A 208 36.59 25.98 17.45
C THR A 208 36.44 24.57 18.02
N THR A 209 37.58 24.01 18.43
CA THR A 209 37.90 22.61 18.73
C THR A 209 38.39 22.54 20.19
N THR A 210 37.78 21.64 21.01
CA THR A 210 38.38 20.80 22.09
C THR A 210 38.90 21.56 23.37
N PRO A 211 38.96 20.99 24.62
CA PRO A 211 39.31 19.61 24.92
C PRO A 211 38.64 18.83 26.08
N GLN A 212 38.86 17.52 25.95
CA GLN A 212 38.82 16.42 26.91
C GLN A 212 39.52 16.73 28.24
N LYS A 213 38.97 16.24 29.37
CA LYS A 213 39.76 15.87 30.55
C LYS A 213 39.02 14.85 31.42
N GLU A 214 39.60 13.65 31.47
CA GLU A 214 39.51 12.67 32.57
C GLU A 214 40.47 13.13 33.70
N PRO A 215 40.33 12.65 34.94
CA PRO A 215 40.58 11.24 35.30
C PRO A 215 39.45 10.56 36.07
#